data_AF-A0A2V9NXL0-F1
#
_entry.id   AF-A0A2V9NXL0-F1
#
_cell.length_a   1.000
_cell.length_b   1.000
_cell.length_c   1.000
_cell.angle_alpha   90.00
_cell.angle_beta   90.00
_cell.angle_gamma   90.00
#
_symmetry.space_group_name_H-M   'P 1'
#
loop_
_entity.id
_entity.type
_entity.pdbx_description
1 polymer ?
#
loop_
_entity_poly.entity_id
_entity_poly.type
_entity_poly.pdbx_seq_one_letter_code
_entity_poly.pdbx_strand_id
1 'polypeptide(L)'
;MKKASSPRVAYFSMEIALEPDVPTYSGGLGILAGDTLRSAADLGTPVVAVTLAYRKGYFRQILDPAGNQFEQPQDWIPENQFPEVGPRVTVEIEGRQVSVRAWKYTITGWRKRSCSGSAVSSYCNASIPARSKPIT
;
A
#
# COMPACT_ATOMS: atom_id res chain seq x y z
N MET A 1 -1.65 32.17 -21.98
CA MET A 1 -1.38 30.72 -22.15
C MET A 1 -2.19 29.96 -21.10
N LYS A 2 -3.13 29.09 -21.49
CA LYS A 2 -3.86 28.25 -20.53
C LYS A 2 -2.89 27.19 -19.99
N LYS A 3 -2.69 27.14 -18.68
CA LYS A 3 -1.92 26.07 -18.02
C LYS A 3 -2.73 24.78 -18.22
N ALA A 4 -2.26 23.88 -19.08
CA ALA A 4 -2.90 22.57 -19.25
C ALA A 4 -2.95 21.88 -17.88
N SER A 5 -4.12 21.44 -17.42
CA SER A 5 -4.20 20.70 -16.17
C SER A 5 -3.50 19.36 -16.35
N SER A 6 -2.43 19.12 -15.59
CA SER A 6 -1.78 17.80 -15.57
C SER A 6 -2.82 16.73 -15.25
N PRO A 7 -2.83 15.60 -15.98
CA PRO A 7 -3.76 14.50 -15.70
C PRO A 7 -3.50 13.98 -14.29
N ARG A 8 -4.57 13.76 -13.52
CA ARG A 8 -4.48 13.10 -12.21
C ARG A 8 -4.39 11.59 -12.45
N VAL A 9 -3.38 10.95 -11.89
CA VAL A 9 -3.13 9.52 -12.08
C VAL A 9 -3.47 8.76 -10.80
N ALA A 10 -4.21 7.66 -10.94
CA ALA A 10 -4.37 6.66 -9.89
C ALA A 10 -3.51 5.44 -10.25
N TYR A 11 -2.54 5.11 -9.40
CA TYR A 11 -1.58 4.02 -9.62
C TYR A 11 -1.90 2.85 -8.68
N PHE A 12 -2.43 1.76 -9.24
CA PHE A 12 -2.80 0.57 -8.48
C PHE A 12 -1.70 -0.48 -8.57
N SER A 13 -1.25 -0.98 -7.43
CA SER A 13 -0.33 -2.10 -7.37
C SER A 13 -0.67 -2.98 -6.16
N MET A 14 -0.50 -4.29 -6.34
CA MET A 14 -0.64 -5.24 -5.23
C MET A 14 0.44 -5.08 -4.16
N GLU A 15 1.57 -4.46 -4.53
CA GLU A 15 2.70 -4.21 -3.65
C GLU A 15 3.34 -2.86 -3.95
N ILE A 16 3.78 -2.16 -2.90
CA ILE A 16 4.56 -0.93 -3.02
C ILE A 16 5.59 -0.94 -1.89
N ALA A 17 6.87 -0.81 -2.24
CA ALA A 17 7.94 -0.57 -1.29
C ALA A 17 7.97 0.90 -0.92
N LEU A 18 7.74 1.23 0.36
CA LEU A 18 7.64 2.61 0.82
C LEU A 18 8.78 2.95 1.74
N GLU A 19 8.89 2.16 2.82
CA GLU A 19 9.96 2.22 3.79
C GLU A 19 10.35 0.78 4.18
N PRO A 20 11.58 0.55 4.66
CA PRO A 20 12.06 -0.79 5.01
C PRO A 20 11.24 -1.51 6.09
N ASP A 21 10.56 -0.77 6.97
CA ASP A 21 9.76 -1.31 8.07
C ASP A 21 8.26 -1.42 7.77
N VAL A 22 7.85 -1.08 6.54
CA VAL A 22 6.45 -1.14 6.08
C VAL A 22 6.27 -2.37 5.18
N PRO A 23 5.63 -3.45 5.67
CA PRO A 23 5.60 -4.74 4.98
C PRO A 23 4.47 -4.82 3.94
N THR A 24 4.54 -3.94 2.94
CA THR A 24 3.59 -3.87 1.81
C THR A 24 4.21 -4.32 0.49
N TYR A 25 5.36 -4.99 0.52
CA TYR A 25 6.02 -5.56 -0.65
C TYR A 25 6.82 -6.82 -0.31
N SER A 26 7.07 -7.64 -1.32
CA SER A 26 7.84 -8.89 -1.21
C SER A 26 9.08 -8.92 -2.12
N GLY A 27 9.09 -8.13 -3.20
CA GLY A 27 10.18 -8.17 -4.17
C GLY A 27 10.15 -7.06 -5.22
N GLY A 28 10.59 -7.41 -6.44
CA GLY A 28 10.89 -6.45 -7.50
C GLY A 28 9.71 -5.59 -7.96
N LEU A 29 8.49 -6.12 -7.95
CA LEU A 29 7.28 -5.36 -8.29
C LEU A 29 7.08 -4.18 -7.33
N GLY A 30 7.15 -4.44 -6.03
CA GLY A 30 6.98 -3.39 -5.02
C GLY A 30 8.11 -2.37 -5.04
N ILE A 31 9.35 -2.81 -5.26
CA ILE A 31 10.51 -1.91 -5.43
C ILE A 31 10.28 -0.98 -6.63
N LEU A 32 9.94 -1.54 -7.80
CA LEU A 32 9.67 -0.76 -9.00
C LEU A 32 8.52 0.24 -8.79
N ALA A 33 7.44 -0.20 -8.13
CA ALA A 33 6.32 0.67 -7.80
C ALA A 33 6.75 1.82 -6.86
N GLY A 34 7.54 1.53 -5.83
CA GLY A 34 8.10 2.53 -4.92
C GLY A 34 8.96 3.57 -5.64
N ASP A 35 9.91 3.10 -6.47
CA ASP A 35 10.82 3.97 -7.24
C ASP A 35 10.06 4.83 -8.25
N THR A 36 9.02 4.27 -8.88
CA THR A 36 8.14 5.00 -9.80
C THR A 36 7.43 6.15 -9.07
N LEU A 37 6.89 5.89 -7.87
CA LEU A 37 6.18 6.91 -7.10
C LEU A 37 7.12 7.97 -6.53
N ARG A 38 8.34 7.59 -6.14
CA ARG A 38 9.35 8.54 -5.69
C ARG A 38 9.81 9.46 -6.82
N SER A 39 9.99 8.90 -8.02
CA SER A 39 10.25 9.67 -9.24
C SER A 39 9.09 10.62 -9.58
N ALA A 40 7.84 10.16 -9.44
CA ALA A 40 6.67 11.00 -9.63
C ALA A 40 6.63 12.17 -8.62
N ALA A 41 7.00 11.93 -7.36
CA ALA A 41 7.11 12.96 -6.33
C ALA A 41 8.22 13.99 -6.68
N ASP A 42 9.38 13.53 -7.15
CA ASP A 42 10.49 14.39 -7.58
C ASP A 42 10.14 15.30 -8.78
N LEU A 43 9.25 14.81 -9.65
CA LEU A 43 8.72 15.54 -10.80
C LEU A 43 7.51 16.43 -10.45
N GLY A 44 6.94 16.28 -9.25
CA GLY A 44 5.70 16.98 -8.85
C GLY A 44 4.47 16.52 -9.63
N THR A 45 4.48 15.28 -10.14
CA THR A 45 3.36 14.70 -10.89
C THR A 45 2.21 14.37 -9.94
N PRO A 46 0.95 14.75 -10.25
CA PRO A 46 -0.19 14.46 -9.38
C PRO A 46 -0.60 12.99 -9.47
N VAL A 47 -0.06 12.17 -8.55
CA VAL A 47 -0.32 10.72 -8.47
C VAL A 47 -0.88 10.36 -7.09
N VAL A 48 -1.91 9.51 -7.09
CA VAL A 48 -2.37 8.78 -5.90
C VAL A 48 -2.09 7.30 -6.13
N ALA A 49 -1.34 6.67 -5.23
CA ALA A 49 -1.07 5.25 -5.29
C ALA A 49 -2.03 4.49 -4.36
N VAL A 50 -2.44 3.29 -4.77
CA VAL A 50 -3.29 2.42 -3.96
C VAL A 50 -2.67 1.04 -3.90
N THR A 51 -2.53 0.53 -2.68
CA THR A 51 -2.07 -0.83 -2.41
C THR A 51 -2.80 -1.42 -1.20
N LEU A 52 -2.60 -2.71 -0.97
CA LEU A 52 -3.20 -3.42 0.16
C LEU A 52 -2.28 -3.37 1.38
N ALA A 53 -2.85 -3.11 2.56
CA ALA A 53 -2.14 -3.23 3.82
C ALA A 53 -2.30 -4.66 4.39
N TYR A 54 -1.46 -5.58 3.93
CA TYR A 54 -1.45 -6.96 4.43
C TYR A 54 -0.93 -7.02 5.87
N ARG A 55 -1.80 -7.27 6.85
CA ARG A 55 -1.42 -7.27 8.28
C ARG A 55 -0.33 -8.28 8.68
N LYS A 56 -0.11 -9.31 7.86
CA LYS A 56 0.91 -10.34 8.09
C LYS A 56 2.17 -10.15 7.23
N GLY A 57 2.24 -9.06 6.46
CA GLY A 57 3.29 -8.85 5.48
C GLY A 57 3.37 -9.97 4.45
N TYR A 58 4.55 -10.13 3.86
CA TYR A 58 4.88 -11.29 3.03
C TYR A 58 5.21 -12.49 3.92
N PHE A 59 6.43 -12.52 4.48
CA PHE A 59 6.82 -13.34 5.63
C PHE A 59 8.24 -12.93 6.04
N ARG A 60 8.61 -13.21 7.29
CA ARG A 60 9.99 -13.22 7.76
C ARG A 60 10.58 -14.60 7.51
N GLN A 61 11.63 -14.65 6.68
CA GLN A 61 12.39 -15.86 6.42
C GLN A 61 13.37 -16.14 7.57
N ILE A 62 13.41 -17.38 8.04
CA ILE A 62 14.38 -17.88 9.01
C ILE A 62 15.03 -19.12 8.42
N LEU A 63 16.36 -19.20 8.48
CA LEU A 63 17.11 -20.38 8.09
C LEU A 63 17.59 -21.10 9.35
N ASP A 64 17.37 -22.41 9.43
CA ASP A 64 17.95 -23.23 10.50
C ASP A 64 19.46 -23.51 10.23
N PRO A 65 20.19 -24.09 11.20
CA PRO A 65 21.60 -24.44 11.00
C PRO A 65 21.86 -25.47 9.88
N ALA A 66 20.83 -26.19 9.41
CA ALA A 66 20.91 -27.13 8.30
C ALA A 66 20.56 -26.47 6.94
N GLY A 67 20.20 -25.19 6.92
CA GLY A 67 19.82 -24.44 5.73
C GLY A 67 18.35 -24.60 5.31
N ASN A 68 17.50 -25.21 6.14
CA ASN A 68 16.07 -25.29 5.85
C ASN A 68 15.38 -23.96 6.14
N GLN A 69 14.44 -23.59 5.26
CA GLN A 69 13.65 -22.37 5.40
C GLN A 69 12.41 -22.59 6.28
N PHE A 70 12.20 -21.64 7.18
CA PHE A 70 10.98 -21.47 7.97
C PHE A 70 10.41 -20.08 7.75
N GLU A 71 9.09 -19.98 7.80
CA GLU A 71 8.35 -18.75 7.57
C GLU A 71 7.65 -18.31 8.86
N GLN A 72 7.79 -17.04 9.21
CA GLN A 72 7.02 -16.42 10.28
C GLN A 72 6.24 -15.23 9.72
N PRO A 73 5.00 -14.98 10.18
CA PRO A 73 4.29 -13.77 9.84
C PRO A 73 5.11 -12.52 10.21
N GLN A 74 5.05 -11.50 9.36
CA GLN A 74 5.55 -10.17 9.69
C GLN A 74 4.37 -9.32 10.15
N ASP A 75 4.02 -9.46 11.42
CA ASP A 75 2.90 -8.73 12.00
C ASP A 75 3.20 -7.24 12.10
N TRP A 76 2.21 -6.43 11.72
CA TRP A 76 2.22 -4.98 11.92
C TRP A 76 0.80 -4.45 12.03
N ILE A 77 0.68 -3.22 12.51
CA ILE A 77 -0.61 -2.55 12.71
C ILE A 77 -0.55 -1.25 11.90
N PRO A 78 -1.15 -1.22 10.69
CA PRO A 78 -1.17 -0.02 9.85
C PRO A 78 -1.69 1.22 10.59
N GLU A 79 -2.66 1.03 11.50
CA GLU A 79 -3.21 2.10 12.34
C GLU A 79 -2.19 2.81 13.22
N ASN A 80 -1.10 2.13 13.60
CA ASN A 80 -0.08 2.72 14.46
C ASN A 80 0.93 3.57 13.67
N GLN A 81 1.03 3.36 12.35
CA GLN A 81 2.03 4.02 11.51
C GLN A 81 1.41 5.11 10.62
N PHE A 82 0.16 4.94 10.21
CA PHE A 82 -0.47 5.82 9.23
C PHE A 82 -1.81 6.36 9.71
N PRO A 83 -2.13 7.64 9.45
CA PRO A 83 -3.45 8.20 9.73
C PRO A 83 -4.53 7.55 8.85
N GLU A 84 -5.67 7.23 9.46
CA GLU A 84 -6.86 6.77 8.71
C GLU A 84 -7.37 7.89 7.80
N VAL A 85 -7.79 7.49 6.60
CA VAL A 85 -8.44 8.35 5.61
C VAL A 85 -9.89 7.89 5.49
N GLY A 86 -10.82 8.80 5.77
CA GLY A 86 -12.22 8.61 5.38
C GLY A 86 -12.44 8.89 3.89
N PRO A 87 -13.57 8.47 3.28
CA PRO A 87 -14.66 7.65 3.82
C PRO A 87 -14.32 6.15 3.85
N ARG A 88 -15.09 5.37 4.62
CA ARG A 88 -15.12 3.91 4.48
C ARG A 88 -16.08 3.53 3.35
N VAL A 89 -15.71 2.53 2.57
CA VAL A 89 -16.52 2.05 1.45
C VAL A 89 -16.87 0.58 1.65
N THR A 90 -18.04 0.17 1.21
CA THR A 90 -18.45 -1.24 1.24
C THR A 90 -18.40 -1.77 -0.19
N VAL A 91 -17.74 -2.91 -0.38
CA VAL A 91 -17.67 -3.62 -1.66
C VAL A 91 -18.24 -5.02 -1.49
N GLU A 92 -19.02 -5.47 -2.46
CA GLU A 92 -19.54 -6.83 -2.48
C GLU A 92 -18.49 -7.76 -3.11
N ILE A 93 -18.10 -8.81 -2.39
CA ILE A 93 -17.17 -9.84 -2.84
C ILE A 93 -17.80 -11.20 -2.57
N GLU A 94 -18.09 -11.96 -3.63
CA GLU A 94 -18.73 -13.29 -3.53
C GLU A 94 -20.02 -13.29 -2.68
N GLY A 95 -20.88 -12.28 -2.85
CA GLY A 95 -22.12 -12.14 -2.07
C GLY A 95 -21.91 -11.72 -0.61
N ARG A 96 -20.69 -11.35 -0.21
CA ARG A 96 -20.37 -10.81 1.12
C ARG A 96 -20.10 -9.32 1.02
N GLN A 97 -20.69 -8.56 1.94
CA GLN A 97 -20.36 -7.15 2.10
C GLN A 97 -19.04 -7.00 2.86
N VAL A 98 -18.04 -6.40 2.22
CA VAL A 98 -16.70 -6.20 2.77
C VAL A 98 -16.48 -4.70 2.98
N SER A 99 -16.20 -4.32 4.22
CA SER A 99 -15.94 -2.91 4.55
C SER A 99 -14.47 -2.60 4.40
N VAL A 100 -14.15 -1.62 3.54
CA VAL A 100 -12.80 -1.17 3.24
C VAL A 100 -12.59 0.22 3.85
N ARG A 101 -11.45 0.39 4.51
CA ARG A 101 -10.96 1.69 5.00
C ARG A 101 -9.55 1.94 4.49
N ALA A 102 -9.19 3.21 4.41
CA ALA A 102 -7.91 3.64 3.89
C ALA A 102 -6.99 4.20 4.99
N TRP A 103 -5.67 4.05 4.85
CA TRP A 103 -4.69 4.87 5.58
C TRP A 103 -3.78 5.60 4.62
N LYS A 104 -3.21 6.73 5.03
CA LYS A 104 -2.38 7.56 4.15
C LYS A 104 -0.92 7.55 4.54
N TYR A 105 -0.06 7.26 3.57
CA TYR A 105 1.36 7.61 3.59
C TYR A 105 1.64 8.66 2.52
N THR A 106 2.55 9.59 2.83
CA THR A 106 2.95 10.63 1.88
C THR A 106 4.37 10.38 1.44
N ILE A 107 4.55 10.04 0.16
CA ILE A 107 5.87 9.79 -0.41
C ILE A 107 6.54 11.13 -0.70
N THR A 108 7.78 11.29 -0.21
CA THR A 108 8.61 12.45 -0.46
C THR A 108 9.72 12.12 -1.47
N GLY A 109 9.83 12.95 -2.51
CA GLY A 109 10.95 12.90 -3.46
C GLY A 109 12.30 13.21 -2.79
N TRP A 110 13.40 12.83 -3.43
CA TRP A 110 14.76 13.15 -2.99
C TRP A 110 15.13 14.62 -3.18
N ARG A 111 14.63 15.26 -4.24
CA ARG A 111 14.81 16.69 -4.45
C ARG A 111 13.87 17.43 -3.50
N LYS A 112 14.42 17.95 -2.38
CA LYS A 112 13.77 18.93 -1.48
C LYS A 112 13.47 20.28 -2.19
N ARG A 113 12.94 20.27 -3.41
CA ARG A 113 12.28 21.45 -3.95
C ARG A 113 10.94 21.55 -3.24
N SER A 114 10.59 22.76 -2.82
CA SER A 114 9.28 23.13 -2.27
C SER A 114 8.19 23.00 -3.34
N CYS A 115 8.00 21.79 -3.88
CA CYS A 115 6.92 21.45 -4.76
C CYS A 115 5.89 20.73 -3.91
N SER A 116 4.71 21.33 -3.76
CA SER A 116 3.54 20.82 -3.04
C SER A 116 2.90 19.58 -3.70
N GLY A 117 3.70 18.74 -4.34
CA GLY A 117 3.28 17.49 -4.99
C GLY A 117 3.41 16.34 -4.00
N SER A 118 2.38 16.11 -3.20
CA SER A 118 2.28 14.90 -2.38
C SER A 118 1.83 13.74 -3.27
N ALA A 119 2.69 12.75 -3.49
CA ALA A 119 2.24 11.43 -3.89
C ALA A 119 1.60 10.78 -2.65
N VAL A 120 0.28 10.64 -2.67
CA VAL A 120 -0.48 10.06 -1.56
C VAL A 120 -0.63 8.58 -1.84
N SER A 121 0.00 7.73 -1.04
CA SER A 121 -0.28 6.30 -1.03
C SER A 121 -1.41 6.04 -0.04
N SER A 122 -2.54 5.54 -0.53
CA SER A 122 -3.70 5.15 0.27
C SER A 122 -3.73 3.62 0.39
N TYR A 123 -3.59 3.10 1.60
CA TYR A 123 -3.64 1.66 1.88
C TYR A 123 -5.05 1.22 2.19
N CYS A 124 -5.57 0.22 1.50
CA CYS A 124 -6.86 -0.36 1.84
C CYS A 124 -6.66 -1.61 2.73
N ASN A 125 -7.38 -1.68 3.86
CA ASN A 125 -7.62 -2.96 4.55
C ASN A 125 -9.10 -3.28 4.44
N ALA A 126 -9.35 -4.49 3.96
CA ALA A 126 -10.68 -5.07 3.82
C ALA A 126 -11.01 -5.86 5.08
N SER A 127 -12.01 -5.38 5.81
CA SER A 127 -12.66 -6.14 6.90
C SER A 127 -13.68 -7.07 6.25
N ILE A 128 -13.33 -8.35 6.13
CA ILE A 128 -14.24 -9.39 5.64
C ILE A 128 -15.00 -9.97 6.84
N PRO A 129 -16.34 -9.84 6.92
CA PRO A 129 -17.11 -10.51 7.96
C PRO A 129 -16.97 -12.04 7.84
N ALA A 130 -16.90 -12.74 8.97
CA ALA A 130 -16.72 -14.19 9.03
C ALA A 130 -17.79 -14.93 8.21
N ARG A 131 -17.39 -16.05 7.56
CA ARG A 131 -18.30 -16.95 6.84
C ARG A 131 -19.42 -17.41 7.79
N SER A 132 -20.67 -17.14 7.45
CA SER A 132 -21.84 -17.70 8.15
C SER A 132 -22.19 -19.12 7.72
N LYS A 133 -21.63 -19.62 6.60
CA LYS A 133 -21.86 -21.00 6.12
C LYS A 133 -20.58 -21.66 5.58
N PRO A 134 -20.32 -22.93 5.93
CA PRO A 134 -19.20 -23.71 5.42
C PRO A 134 -19.36 -23.96 3.90
N ILE A 135 -18.23 -24.20 3.22
CA ILE A 135 -18.22 -24.71 1.84
C ILE A 135 -18.65 -26.18 1.93
N THR A 136 -19.84 -26.50 1.44
CA THR A 136 -20.24 -27.86 1.04
C THR A 136 -19.97 -28.05 -0.43
#